data_AF-A0A2I0KV56-F1
#
_entry.id   AF-A0A2I0KV56-F1
#
_cell.length_a   1.000
_cell.length_b   1.000
_cell.length_c   1.000
_cell.angle_alpha   90.00
_cell.angle_beta   90.00
_cell.angle_gamma   90.00
#
_symmetry.space_group_name_H-M   'P 1'
#
loop_
_entity.id
_entity.type
_entity.pdbx_description
1 polymer ?
#
loop_
_entity_poly.entity_id
_entity_poly.type
_entity_poly.pdbx_seq_one_letter_code
_entity_poly.pdbx_strand_id
1 'polypeptide(L)'
;MKVGEVAKITCKPEYAYGVAGSPPDIPPNATLIFEVELAACKPRKGSSLSSVNEERARLEELKKQREIAAASKEEEKKKREEAKAAAAARVQAKLEAKKSQGKGKGKAK
;
A
#
# COMPACT_ATOMS: atom_id res chain seq x y z
N MET A 1 -0.05 -16.26 -20.92
CA MET A 1 -0.44 -17.67 -21.09
C MET A 1 -0.23 -18.39 -19.78
N LYS A 2 -1.22 -19.15 -19.33
CA LYS A 2 -1.13 -20.08 -18.20
C LYS A 2 -0.69 -21.46 -18.70
N VAL A 3 -0.07 -22.26 -17.83
CA VAL A 3 0.28 -23.64 -18.19
C VAL A 3 -1.00 -24.41 -18.55
N GLY A 4 -0.98 -25.11 -19.68
CA GLY A 4 -2.13 -25.81 -20.29
C GLY A 4 -3.02 -24.93 -21.18
N GLU A 5 -2.73 -23.63 -21.30
CA GLU A 5 -3.47 -22.73 -22.20
C GLU A 5 -3.05 -22.97 -23.65
N VAL A 6 -4.04 -23.14 -24.53
CA VAL A 6 -3.87 -23.13 -25.99
C VAL A 6 -4.36 -21.80 -26.53
N ALA A 7 -3.50 -21.11 -27.29
CA ALA A 7 -3.82 -19.81 -27.87
C ALA A 7 -3.47 -19.76 -29.35
N LYS A 8 -4.30 -19.08 -30.15
CA LYS A 8 -3.99 -18.74 -31.54
C LYS A 8 -3.32 -17.38 -31.59
N ILE A 9 -2.12 -17.34 -32.15
CA ILE A 9 -1.27 -16.15 -32.23
C ILE A 9 -1.06 -15.79 -33.70
N THR A 10 -1.50 -14.61 -34.08
CA THR A 10 -1.24 -14.05 -35.42
C THR A 10 0.03 -13.21 -35.39
N CYS A 11 1.08 -13.70 -36.04
CA CYS A 11 2.38 -13.05 -36.14
C CYS A 11 2.55 -12.38 -37.50
N LYS A 12 2.68 -11.05 -37.50
CA LYS A 12 3.11 -10.28 -38.68
C LYS A 12 4.52 -10.69 -39.11
N PRO A 13 4.91 -10.47 -40.38
CA PRO A 13 6.24 -10.83 -40.89
C PRO A 13 7.39 -10.21 -40.08
N GLU A 14 7.21 -9.00 -39.55
CA GLU A 14 8.17 -8.27 -38.69
C GLU A 14 8.56 -9.06 -37.42
N TYR A 15 7.65 -9.92 -36.93
CA TYR A 15 7.86 -10.76 -35.75
C TYR A 15 8.08 -12.25 -36.10
N ALA A 16 8.13 -12.58 -37.40
CA ALA A 16 8.26 -13.94 -37.92
C ALA A 16 9.50 -14.03 -38.84
N TYR A 17 9.32 -14.42 -40.10
CA TYR A 17 10.41 -14.66 -41.06
C TYR A 17 10.75 -13.46 -41.96
N GLY A 18 10.09 -12.31 -41.76
CA GLY A 18 10.39 -11.06 -42.44
C GLY A 18 10.34 -11.13 -43.96
N VAL A 19 11.13 -10.26 -44.61
CA VAL A 19 11.20 -10.13 -46.08
C VAL A 19 11.86 -11.35 -46.72
N ALA A 20 12.77 -12.03 -46.02
CA ALA A 20 13.44 -13.21 -46.58
C ALA A 20 12.52 -14.43 -46.65
N GLY A 21 11.56 -14.55 -45.72
CA GLY A 21 10.77 -15.77 -45.56
C GLY A 21 11.64 -16.95 -45.08
N SER A 22 11.15 -18.17 -45.28
CA SER A 22 11.91 -19.41 -45.14
C SER A 22 11.52 -20.38 -46.27
N PRO A 23 12.08 -20.19 -47.47
CA PRO A 23 11.77 -21.04 -48.62
C PRO A 23 12.19 -22.51 -48.41
N PRO A 24 11.46 -23.49 -48.97
CA PRO A 24 10.30 -23.31 -49.85
C PRO A 24 8.97 -23.06 -49.11
N ASP A 25 8.92 -23.32 -47.80
CA ASP A 25 7.65 -23.45 -47.07
C ASP A 25 7.00 -22.11 -46.70
N ILE A 26 7.81 -21.07 -46.45
CA ILE A 26 7.32 -19.78 -45.97
C ILE A 26 7.76 -18.67 -46.95
N PRO A 27 6.82 -18.01 -47.63
CA PRO A 27 7.18 -16.96 -48.57
C PRO A 27 7.66 -15.68 -47.86
N PRO A 28 8.37 -14.80 -48.60
CA PRO A 28 8.63 -13.42 -48.19
C PRO A 28 7.40 -12.69 -47.64
N ASN A 29 7.57 -11.96 -46.54
CA ASN A 29 6.53 -11.12 -45.93
C ASN A 29 5.24 -11.86 -45.49
N ALA A 30 5.31 -13.15 -45.24
CA ALA A 30 4.16 -13.93 -44.78
C ALA A 30 3.72 -13.53 -43.36
N THR A 31 2.40 -13.39 -43.16
CA THR A 31 1.79 -13.36 -41.82
C THR A 31 1.42 -14.78 -41.43
N LEU A 32 1.86 -15.23 -40.25
CA LEU A 32 1.67 -16.59 -39.77
C LEU A 32 0.64 -16.64 -38.65
N ILE A 33 -0.14 -17.71 -38.61
CA ILE A 33 -1.07 -17.99 -37.52
C ILE A 33 -0.59 -19.27 -36.85
N PHE A 34 -0.12 -19.14 -35.61
CA PHE A 34 0.34 -20.27 -34.81
C PHE A 34 -0.73 -20.67 -33.81
N GLU A 35 -0.91 -21.97 -33.62
CA GLU A 35 -1.62 -22.51 -32.47
C GLU A 35 -0.57 -23.00 -31.47
N VAL A 36 -0.52 -22.35 -30.31
CA VAL A 36 0.53 -22.54 -29.31
C VAL A 36 -0.08 -23.03 -28.02
N GLU A 37 0.43 -24.16 -27.52
CA GLU A 37 0.13 -24.69 -26.20
C GLU A 37 1.28 -24.40 -25.24
N LEU A 38 0.99 -23.83 -24.06
CA LEU A 38 1.98 -23.69 -22.99
C LEU A 38 2.04 -24.96 -22.13
N ALA A 39 2.83 -25.94 -22.55
CA ALA A 39 2.91 -27.24 -21.86
C ALA A 39 3.47 -27.18 -20.42
N ALA A 40 4.52 -26.38 -20.19
CA ALA A 40 5.11 -26.21 -18.86
C ALA A 40 5.89 -24.90 -18.77
N CYS A 41 5.94 -24.30 -17.57
CA CYS A 41 6.87 -23.23 -17.25
C CYS A 41 7.72 -23.62 -16.03
N LYS A 42 9.04 -23.60 -16.18
CA LYS A 42 9.97 -23.86 -15.07
C LYS A 42 10.68 -22.55 -14.74
N PRO A 43 10.50 -21.99 -13.53
CA PRO A 43 11.20 -20.77 -13.16
C PRO A 43 12.72 -21.01 -13.20
N ARG A 44 13.50 -20.00 -13.60
CA ARG A 44 14.97 -20.04 -13.43
C ARG A 44 15.28 -20.20 -11.94
N LYS A 45 16.39 -20.86 -11.63
CA LYS A 45 16.94 -20.83 -10.27
C LYS A 45 17.13 -19.36 -9.88
N GLY A 46 16.41 -18.91 -8.85
CA GLY A 46 16.40 -17.51 -8.37
C GLY A 46 15.23 -16.64 -8.85
N SER A 47 14.37 -17.09 -9.78
CA SER A 47 13.20 -16.31 -10.26
C SER A 47 11.88 -16.87 -9.69
N SER A 48 11.82 -17.08 -8.37
CA SER A 48 10.64 -17.70 -7.77
C SER A 48 9.49 -16.70 -7.66
N LEU A 49 8.30 -17.07 -8.16
CA LEU A 49 7.05 -16.32 -7.92
C LEU A 49 6.71 -16.26 -6.42
N SER A 50 7.23 -17.18 -5.61
CA SER A 50 7.16 -17.15 -4.15
C SER A 50 7.78 -15.88 -3.56
N SER A 51 8.86 -15.36 -4.14
CA SER A 51 9.49 -14.11 -3.68
C SER A 51 8.53 -12.92 -3.78
N VAL A 52 7.73 -12.84 -4.84
CA VAL A 52 6.77 -11.72 -5.03
C VAL A 52 5.61 -11.80 -4.03
N ASN A 53 5.11 -13.00 -3.76
CA ASN A 53 4.02 -13.20 -2.80
C ASN A 53 4.47 -12.94 -1.36
N GLU A 54 5.68 -13.39 -0.98
CA GLU A 54 6.30 -13.10 0.32
C GLU A 54 6.59 -11.60 0.49
N GLU A 55 7.13 -10.93 -0.54
CA GLU A 55 7.37 -9.48 -0.51
C GLU A 55 6.05 -8.71 -0.30
N ARG A 56 4.97 -9.11 -1.00
CA ARG A 56 3.66 -8.45 -0.86
C ARG A 56 3.10 -8.60 0.55
N ALA A 57 3.16 -9.80 1.13
CA ALA A 57 2.67 -10.07 2.48
C ALA A 57 3.46 -9.25 3.53
N ARG A 58 4.79 -9.21 3.39
CA ARG A 58 5.66 -8.44 4.27
C ARG A 58 5.38 -6.92 4.21
N LEU A 59 5.07 -6.41 3.03
CA LEU A 59 4.71 -5.00 2.83
C LEU A 59 3.34 -4.66 3.46
N GLU A 60 2.36 -5.56 3.39
CA GLU A 60 1.06 -5.38 4.04
C GLU A 60 1.18 -5.37 5.57
N GLU A 61 1.97 -6.28 6.14
CA GLU A 61 2.27 -6.33 7.58
C GLU A 61 2.92 -5.03 8.07
N LEU A 62 3.94 -4.53 7.34
CA LEU A 62 4.66 -3.31 7.71
C LEU A 62 3.78 -2.05 7.66
N LYS A 63 2.88 -1.97 6.66
CA LYS A 63 1.92 -0.88 6.55
C LYS A 63 0.94 -0.89 7.72
N LYS A 64 0.41 -2.06 8.07
CA LYS A 64 -0.50 -2.23 9.21
C LYS A 64 0.16 -1.85 10.53
N GLN A 65 1.41 -2.25 10.75
CA GLN A 65 2.17 -1.85 11.95
C GLN A 65 2.37 -0.33 12.03
N ARG A 66 2.65 0.33 10.91
CA ARG A 66 2.80 1.80 10.87
C ARG A 66 1.49 2.53 11.14
N GLU A 67 0.38 2.03 10.62
CA GLU A 67 -0.94 2.61 10.87
C GLU A 67 -1.34 2.50 12.35
N ILE A 68 -1.15 1.31 12.95
CA ILE A 68 -1.40 1.10 14.39
C ILE A 68 -0.47 1.98 15.25
N ALA A 69 0.79 2.11 14.86
CA ALA A 69 1.74 2.96 15.57
C ALA A 69 1.42 4.47 15.42
N ALA A 70 0.87 4.89 14.27
CA ALA A 70 0.42 6.26 14.07
C ALA A 70 -0.83 6.55 14.92
N ALA A 71 -1.80 5.63 14.91
CA ALA A 71 -3.03 5.76 15.70
C ALA A 71 -2.74 5.80 17.21
N SER A 72 -1.85 4.94 17.71
CA SER A 72 -1.49 4.94 19.14
C SER A 72 -0.76 6.20 19.57
N LYS A 73 0.12 6.76 18.73
CA LYS A 73 0.76 8.06 18.98
C LYS A 73 -0.23 9.22 18.97
N GLU A 74 -1.23 9.18 18.07
CA GLU A 74 -2.27 10.20 18.02
C GLU A 74 -3.19 10.14 19.26
N GLU A 75 -3.56 8.94 19.69
CA GLU A 75 -4.36 8.73 20.91
C GLU A 75 -3.60 9.18 22.17
N GLU A 76 -2.31 8.86 22.28
CA GLU A 76 -1.48 9.30 23.41
C GLU A 76 -1.33 10.83 23.44
N LYS A 77 -1.12 11.45 22.26
CA LYS A 77 -1.06 12.91 22.14
C LYS A 77 -2.39 13.55 22.57
N LYS A 78 -3.53 12.98 22.15
CA LYS A 78 -4.87 13.45 22.54
C LYS A 78 -5.09 13.33 24.05
N LYS A 79 -4.75 12.18 24.65
CA LYS A 79 -4.82 11.98 26.11
C LYS A 79 -3.94 12.95 26.89
N ARG A 80 -2.74 13.25 26.38
CA ARG A 80 -1.82 14.21 27.02
C ARG A 80 -2.33 15.65 26.92
N GLU A 81 -2.92 16.02 25.80
CA GLU A 81 -3.54 17.34 25.61
C GLU A 81 -4.75 17.52 26.53
N GLU A 82 -5.62 16.51 26.60
CA GLU A 82 -6.80 16.51 27.48
C GLU A 82 -6.41 16.60 28.96
N ALA A 83 -5.40 15.83 29.39
CA ALA A 83 -4.87 15.91 30.75
C ALA A 83 -4.29 17.30 31.07
N LYS A 84 -3.60 17.92 30.11
CA LYS A 84 -3.06 19.29 30.26
C LYS A 84 -4.19 20.32 30.36
N ALA A 85 -5.24 20.19 29.55
CA ALA A 85 -6.41 21.06 29.60
C ALA A 85 -7.17 20.92 30.93
N ALA A 86 -7.37 19.69 31.42
CA ALA A 86 -8.02 19.43 32.70
C ALA A 86 -7.23 20.01 33.89
N ALA A 87 -5.90 19.92 33.86
CA ALA A 87 -5.04 20.54 34.87
C ALA A 87 -5.15 22.07 34.85
N ALA A 88 -5.14 22.69 33.66
CA ALA A 88 -5.31 24.14 33.50
C ALA A 88 -6.67 24.63 34.03
N ALA A 89 -7.76 23.93 33.71
CA ALA A 89 -9.10 24.27 34.21
C ALA A 89 -9.19 24.22 35.74
N ARG A 90 -8.55 23.23 36.38
CA ARG A 90 -8.48 23.14 37.86
C ARG A 90 -7.73 24.32 38.49
N VAL A 91 -6.67 24.82 37.86
CA VAL A 91 -5.93 25.99 38.35
C VAL A 91 -6.78 27.26 38.22
N GLN A 92 -7.47 27.41 37.09
CA GLN A 92 -8.31 28.57 36.79
C GLN A 92 -9.52 28.65 37.75
N ALA A 93 -10.20 27.55 38.01
CA ALA A 93 -11.31 27.49 38.97
C ALA A 93 -10.87 27.86 40.41
N LYS A 94 -9.66 27.45 40.83
CA LYS A 94 -9.12 27.85 42.15
C LYS A 94 -8.79 29.34 42.23
N LEU A 95 -8.32 29.95 41.14
CA LEU A 95 -8.05 31.38 41.08
C LEU A 95 -9.34 32.21 41.12
N GLU A 96 -10.41 31.75 40.48
CA GLU A 96 -11.71 32.41 40.51
C GLU A 96 -12.42 32.27 41.87
N ALA A 97 -12.33 31.11 42.52
CA ALA A 97 -12.84 30.92 43.88
C ALA A 97 -12.13 31.83 44.91
N LYS A 98 -10.83 32.12 44.71
CA LYS A 98 -10.11 33.11 45.54
C LYS A 98 -10.53 34.55 45.26
N LYS A 99 -11.01 34.87 44.05
CA LYS A 99 -11.55 36.21 43.72
C LYS A 99 -12.90 36.49 44.37
N SER A 100 -13.75 35.49 44.63
CA SER A 100 -15.05 35.71 45.29
C SER A 100 -14.94 35.90 46.80
N GLN A 101 -13.94 35.31 47.46
CA GLN A 101 -13.69 35.52 48.90
C GLN A 101 -13.13 36.92 49.26
N GLY A 102 -12.69 37.71 48.28
CA GLY A 102 -12.13 39.06 48.49
C GLY A 102 -13.13 40.22 48.51
N LYS A 103 -14.43 39.98 48.19
CA LYS A 103 -15.48 41.01 48.17
C LYS A 103 -16.51 40.75 49.28
N GLY A 104 -16.13 40.97 50.54
CA GLY A 104 -17.11 40.86 51.62
C GLY A 104 -16.53 40.93 53.02
N LYS A 105 -15.90 42.05 53.40
CA LYS A 105 -15.80 42.54 54.78
C LYS A 105 -15.19 43.94 54.77
N GLY A 106 -16.04 44.93 54.61
CA GLY A 106 -15.64 46.33 54.60
C GLY A 106 -16.85 47.26 54.54
N LYS A 107 -17.86 47.04 55.40
CA LYS A 107 -18.87 48.04 55.76
C LYS A 107 -19.47 47.72 57.12
N ALA A 108 -19.73 48.80 57.87
CA ALA A 108 -20.24 48.92 59.23
C ALA A 108 -19.16 48.66 60.30
N LYS A 109 -18.92 49.56 61.26
CA LYS A 109 -19.64 50.76 61.70
C LYS A 109 -18.65 51.65 62.46
#